data_AF-A0A3M1QLK9-F1
#
_entry.id   AF-A0A3M1QLK9-F1
#
_cell.length_a   1.000
_cell.length_b   1.000
_cell.length_c   1.000
_cell.angle_alpha   90.00
_cell.angle_beta   90.00
_cell.angle_gamma   90.00
#
_symmetry.space_group_name_H-M   'P 1'
#
loop_
_entity.id
_entity.type
_entity.pdbx_description
1 polymer ?
#
loop_
_entity_poly.entity_id
_entity_poly.type
_entity_poly.pdbx_seq_one_letter_code
_entity_poly.pdbx_strand_id
1 'polypeptide(L)'
;MSDLLRGFGVAPDAAIGYSLGETTALFALRAWRDRDEMHERLLRSPLFTRELAGECRAARAAWNLRDHEAVDWRVVAINRSAADARPIVDATQRVHLLIVNAPDECVIGGQRSAVQRVIDALRCDAVELHGAATVHCEIAAGVADAYRDLHRLTTTPPDDVTFYSAARARAYEVTSESAADSITRQALHGFDFPAVIERAYADGVRLFVEIGPRGSCSRMISRILGDRPHLARSASSEDEVGSVLHTIAALIAERALPDLSALYPADRGSQCPPSTTAHTVASSGPRPRAADAASPIVIPLGGPAPQPRWPAVTAAPPVDGDASRENPSATAPP
;
A
#
# COMPACT_ATOMS: atom_id res chain seq x y z
N MET A 1 -10.36 11.30 2.77
CA MET A 1 -9.42 11.28 1.62
C MET A 1 -9.97 10.49 0.43
N SER A 2 -10.25 9.17 0.53
CA SER A 2 -10.85 8.40 -0.59
C SER A 2 -12.12 9.06 -1.15
N ASP A 3 -13.10 9.36 -0.29
CA ASP A 3 -14.34 10.03 -0.72
C ASP A 3 -14.09 11.41 -1.34
N LEU A 4 -13.05 12.14 -0.88
CA LEU A 4 -12.69 13.46 -1.41
C LEU A 4 -12.19 13.34 -2.85
N LEU A 5 -11.23 12.44 -3.13
CA LEU A 5 -10.72 12.23 -4.48
C LEU A 5 -11.80 11.69 -5.42
N ARG A 6 -12.67 10.79 -4.93
CA ARG A 6 -13.83 10.32 -5.70
C ARG A 6 -14.82 11.44 -6.01
N GLY A 7 -14.94 12.45 -5.14
CA GLY A 7 -15.68 13.68 -5.40
C GLY A 7 -15.12 14.51 -6.56
N PHE A 8 -13.84 14.34 -6.89
CA PHE A 8 -13.19 14.88 -8.10
C PHE A 8 -13.22 13.89 -9.27
N GLY A 9 -14.12 12.89 -9.26
CA GLY A 9 -14.20 11.87 -10.32
C GLY A 9 -13.01 10.90 -10.37
N VAL A 10 -12.10 10.93 -9.39
CA VAL A 10 -10.97 10.00 -9.32
C VAL A 10 -11.45 8.69 -8.70
N ALA A 11 -11.97 7.80 -9.53
CA ALA A 11 -12.33 6.43 -9.15
C ALA A 11 -11.15 5.47 -9.40
N PRO A 12 -10.80 4.60 -8.44
CA PRO A 12 -9.74 3.62 -8.64
C PRO A 12 -10.25 2.39 -9.41
N ASP A 13 -9.47 1.91 -10.38
CA ASP A 13 -9.69 0.61 -11.04
C ASP A 13 -9.15 -0.57 -10.21
N ALA A 14 -8.25 -0.27 -9.26
CA ALA A 14 -7.58 -1.25 -8.43
C ALA A 14 -7.33 -0.74 -7.00
N ALA A 15 -7.33 -1.66 -6.04
CA ALA A 15 -7.10 -1.40 -4.62
C ALA A 15 -6.02 -2.32 -4.07
N ILE A 16 -4.97 -1.72 -3.48
CA ILE A 16 -3.86 -2.42 -2.83
C ILE A 16 -3.77 -1.91 -1.39
N GLY A 17 -3.90 -2.82 -0.43
CA GLY A 17 -3.79 -2.51 0.99
C GLY A 17 -2.42 -2.91 1.54
N TYR A 18 -1.77 -2.01 2.28
CA TYR A 18 -0.57 -2.32 3.06
C TYR A 18 -0.96 -2.57 4.53
N SER A 19 -0.76 -3.78 5.04
CA SER A 19 -1.14 -4.16 6.41
C SER A 19 -2.63 -3.85 6.70
N LEU A 20 -2.93 -3.04 7.73
CA LEU A 20 -4.26 -2.48 8.03
C LEU A 20 -4.94 -1.77 6.84
N GLY A 21 -4.15 -1.36 5.84
CA GLY A 21 -4.62 -0.82 4.58
C GLY A 21 -5.56 -1.76 3.80
N GLU A 22 -5.46 -3.09 3.95
CA GLU A 22 -6.44 -4.02 3.31
C GLU A 22 -7.84 -3.82 3.88
N THR A 23 -7.97 -3.87 5.21
CA THR A 23 -9.24 -3.57 5.91
C THR A 23 -9.74 -2.18 5.55
N THR A 24 -8.84 -1.19 5.52
CA THR A 24 -9.20 0.20 5.21
C THR A 24 -9.70 0.36 3.77
N ALA A 25 -9.08 -0.32 2.80
CA ALA A 25 -9.48 -0.29 1.40
C ALA A 25 -10.90 -0.84 1.19
N LEU A 26 -11.25 -1.95 1.86
CA LEU A 26 -12.59 -2.54 1.80
C LEU A 26 -13.67 -1.55 2.30
N PHE A 27 -13.41 -0.83 3.39
CA PHE A 27 -14.31 0.22 3.88
C PHE A 27 -14.32 1.47 2.99
N ALA A 28 -13.17 1.89 2.49
CA ALA A 28 -13.03 3.09 1.67
C ALA A 28 -13.78 2.96 0.34
N LEU A 29 -13.82 1.75 -0.23
CA LEU A 29 -14.46 1.44 -1.50
C LEU A 29 -15.85 0.81 -1.32
N ARG A 30 -16.39 0.85 -0.10
CA ARG A 30 -17.75 0.40 0.24
C ARG A 30 -18.01 -1.08 -0.03
N ALA A 31 -16.96 -1.88 -0.12
CA ALA A 31 -17.05 -3.34 -0.06
C ALA A 31 -17.53 -3.79 1.32
N TRP A 32 -17.05 -3.12 2.38
CA TRP A 32 -17.62 -3.16 3.72
C TRP A 32 -18.31 -1.83 4.03
N ARG A 33 -19.51 -1.92 4.61
CA ARG A 33 -20.35 -0.73 4.90
C ARG A 33 -20.58 -0.53 6.40
N ASP A 34 -20.63 -1.62 7.17
CA ASP A 34 -20.96 -1.60 8.60
C ASP A 34 -19.73 -1.25 9.46
N ARG A 35 -19.35 0.04 9.45
CA ARG A 35 -18.22 0.55 10.25
C ARG A 35 -18.47 0.43 11.75
N ASP A 36 -19.71 0.65 12.18
CA ASP A 36 -20.11 0.59 13.59
C ASP A 36 -19.96 -0.85 14.13
N GLU A 37 -20.38 -1.85 13.35
CA GLU A 37 -20.19 -3.26 13.71
C GLU A 37 -18.71 -3.60 13.89
N MET A 38 -17.83 -3.17 12.98
CA MET A 38 -16.39 -3.37 13.14
C MET A 38 -15.85 -2.66 14.39
N HIS A 39 -16.29 -1.43 14.65
CA HIS A 39 -15.88 -0.68 15.84
C HIS A 39 -16.31 -1.40 17.12
N GLU A 40 -17.54 -1.87 17.20
CA GLU A 40 -18.03 -2.63 18.35
C GLU A 40 -17.31 -3.96 18.54
N ARG A 41 -17.04 -4.70 17.46
CA ARG A 41 -16.24 -5.93 17.53
C ARG A 41 -14.84 -5.65 18.07
N LEU A 42 -14.20 -4.57 17.63
CA LEU A 42 -12.89 -4.15 18.12
C LEU A 42 -12.93 -3.79 19.61
N LEU A 43 -13.95 -3.06 20.08
CA LEU A 43 -14.09 -2.70 21.50
C LEU A 43 -14.35 -3.91 22.40
N ARG A 44 -15.14 -4.89 21.92
CA ARG A 44 -15.47 -6.11 22.67
C ARG A 44 -14.35 -7.14 22.66
N SER A 45 -13.46 -7.08 21.66
CA SER A 45 -12.43 -8.10 21.46
C SER A 45 -11.15 -7.81 22.28
N PRO A 46 -10.56 -8.82 22.95
CA PRO A 46 -9.25 -8.67 23.59
C PRO A 46 -8.09 -8.67 22.57
N LEU A 47 -8.36 -8.90 21.28
CA LEU A 47 -7.34 -9.12 20.25
C LEU A 47 -6.25 -8.04 20.24
N PHE A 48 -6.63 -6.77 20.20
CA PHE A 48 -5.67 -5.66 20.11
C PHE A 48 -5.45 -4.92 21.44
N THR A 49 -5.94 -5.47 22.55
CA THR A 49 -5.74 -4.88 23.89
C THR A 49 -4.92 -5.79 24.80
N ARG A 50 -5.02 -7.12 24.64
CA ARG A 50 -4.33 -8.12 25.46
C ARG A 50 -3.59 -9.17 24.65
N GLU A 51 -4.15 -9.64 23.54
CA GLU A 51 -3.58 -10.78 22.80
C GLU A 51 -2.39 -10.38 21.91
N LEU A 52 -2.63 -9.53 20.92
CA LEU A 52 -1.66 -9.11 19.90
C LEU A 52 -1.00 -7.77 20.21
N ALA A 53 -1.53 -7.02 21.16
CA ALA A 53 -0.96 -5.76 21.63
C ALA A 53 -1.21 -5.62 23.13
N GLY A 54 -0.76 -4.52 23.72
CA GLY A 54 -0.79 -4.33 25.17
C GLY A 54 0.05 -5.39 25.88
N GLU A 55 -0.60 -6.34 26.54
CA GLU A 55 0.06 -7.45 27.25
C GLU A 55 0.78 -8.46 26.32
N CYS A 56 0.42 -8.49 25.03
CA CYS A 56 0.99 -9.40 24.03
C CYS A 56 0.95 -10.88 24.47
N ARG A 57 -0.20 -11.33 24.98
CA ARG A 57 -0.40 -12.69 25.50
C ARG A 57 -0.12 -13.78 24.47
N ALA A 58 -0.44 -13.54 23.20
CA ALA A 58 -0.14 -14.47 22.13
C ALA A 58 1.38 -14.69 21.99
N ALA A 59 2.18 -13.62 22.04
CA ALA A 59 3.63 -13.72 22.00
C ALA A 59 4.19 -14.40 23.25
N ARG A 60 3.66 -14.06 24.45
CA ARG A 60 4.02 -14.72 25.71
C ARG A 60 3.83 -16.22 25.64
N ALA A 61 2.66 -16.67 25.14
CA ALA A 61 2.35 -18.08 24.96
C ALA A 61 3.25 -18.74 23.92
N ALA A 62 3.41 -18.12 22.74
CA ALA A 62 4.26 -18.65 21.67
C ALA A 62 5.72 -18.83 22.09
N TRP A 63 6.23 -17.97 22.97
CA TRP A 63 7.60 -18.01 23.46
C TRP A 63 7.78 -18.75 24.79
N ASN A 64 6.70 -19.34 25.33
CA ASN A 64 6.67 -20.03 26.62
C ASN A 64 7.30 -19.20 27.77
N LEU A 65 7.00 -17.91 27.81
CA LEU A 65 7.54 -17.00 28.82
C LEU A 65 6.83 -17.19 30.16
N ARG A 66 7.60 -17.20 31.25
CA ARG A 66 7.09 -17.18 32.63
C ARG A 66 6.47 -15.82 32.94
N ASP A 67 5.58 -15.77 33.94
CA ASP A 67 4.81 -14.56 34.28
C ASP A 67 5.65 -13.30 34.55
N HIS A 68 6.85 -13.46 35.12
CA HIS A 68 7.75 -12.36 35.42
C HIS A 68 8.60 -11.90 34.21
N GLU A 69 8.67 -12.71 33.14
CA GLU A 69 9.40 -12.34 31.93
C GLU A 69 8.57 -11.36 31.10
N ALA A 70 9.20 -10.29 30.62
CA ALA A 70 8.57 -9.34 29.71
C ALA A 70 8.64 -9.84 28.26
N VAL A 71 7.55 -9.67 27.50
CA VAL A 71 7.56 -9.88 26.04
C VAL A 71 8.53 -8.89 25.38
N ASP A 72 8.47 -7.61 25.78
CA ASP A 72 9.29 -6.51 25.25
C ASP A 72 9.33 -6.53 23.70
N TRP A 73 8.13 -6.54 23.10
CA TRP A 73 7.95 -6.57 21.66
C TRP A 73 8.47 -5.27 21.03
N ARG A 74 9.30 -5.41 20.00
CA ARG A 74 9.85 -4.32 19.21
C ARG A 74 9.72 -4.65 17.73
N VAL A 75 9.36 -3.64 16.94
CA VAL A 75 9.33 -3.73 15.48
C VAL A 75 10.20 -2.62 14.90
N VAL A 76 11.01 -2.95 13.90
CA VAL A 76 11.87 -2.00 13.20
C VAL A 76 11.80 -2.22 11.69
N ALA A 77 11.81 -1.13 10.92
CA ALA A 77 12.17 -1.17 9.51
C ALA A 77 13.69 -1.06 9.37
N ILE A 78 14.32 -1.94 8.60
CA ILE A 78 15.77 -1.96 8.36
C ILE A 78 16.08 -1.72 6.89
N ASN A 79 17.21 -1.04 6.61
CA ASN A 79 17.70 -0.79 5.25
C ASN A 79 18.48 -1.99 4.68
N ARG A 80 17.89 -3.18 4.75
CA ARG A 80 18.42 -4.42 4.18
C ARG A 80 17.33 -5.13 3.40
N SER A 81 17.77 -5.87 2.37
CA SER A 81 16.88 -6.76 1.66
C SER A 81 16.40 -7.88 2.57
N ALA A 82 15.20 -8.41 2.29
CA ALA A 82 14.71 -9.60 2.97
C ALA A 82 15.63 -10.82 2.78
N ALA A 83 16.33 -10.91 1.64
CA ALA A 83 17.26 -11.99 1.35
C ALA A 83 18.49 -11.94 2.28
N ASP A 84 19.02 -10.75 2.56
CA ASP A 84 20.16 -10.58 3.47
C ASP A 84 19.77 -10.76 4.93
N ALA A 85 18.57 -10.29 5.31
CA ALA A 85 18.10 -10.34 6.69
C ALA A 85 17.69 -11.76 7.13
N ARG A 86 17.08 -12.54 6.23
CA ARG A 86 16.43 -13.82 6.56
C ARG A 86 17.36 -14.85 7.20
N PRO A 87 18.61 -15.09 6.73
CA PRO A 87 19.51 -16.05 7.38
C PRO A 87 19.81 -15.70 8.85
N ILE A 88 19.93 -14.42 9.19
CA ILE A 88 20.23 -13.96 10.54
C ILE A 88 18.98 -13.98 11.42
N VAL A 89 17.83 -13.58 10.85
CA VAL A 89 16.53 -13.65 11.52
C VAL A 89 16.18 -15.10 11.88
N ASP A 90 16.28 -16.02 10.92
CA ASP A 90 15.94 -17.44 11.12
C ASP A 90 16.87 -18.13 12.14
N ALA A 91 18.13 -17.66 12.24
CA ALA A 91 19.08 -18.10 13.25
C ALA A 91 18.86 -17.47 14.64
N THR A 92 18.04 -16.42 14.75
CA THR A 92 17.83 -15.67 15.99
C THR A 92 16.45 -15.96 16.57
N GLN A 93 16.41 -16.66 17.70
CA GLN A 93 15.16 -16.95 18.40
C GLN A 93 14.38 -15.67 18.75
N ARG A 94 13.05 -15.75 18.61
CA ARG A 94 12.09 -14.67 18.95
C ARG A 94 12.26 -13.41 18.09
N VAL A 95 12.74 -13.56 16.85
CA VAL A 95 12.72 -12.53 15.82
C VAL A 95 12.08 -13.12 14.58
N HIS A 96 11.26 -12.32 13.92
CA HIS A 96 10.51 -12.71 12.74
C HIS A 96 10.68 -11.62 11.67
N LEU A 97 10.78 -12.04 10.42
CA LEU A 97 10.71 -11.15 9.27
C LEU A 97 9.23 -10.94 8.94
N LEU A 98 8.74 -9.73 9.19
CA LEU A 98 7.32 -9.39 9.17
C LEU A 98 6.84 -8.97 7.78
N ILE A 99 7.56 -8.06 7.12
CA ILE A 99 7.12 -7.49 5.84
C ILE A 99 8.35 -7.23 4.96
N VAL A 100 8.27 -7.55 3.68
CA VAL A 100 9.21 -7.04 2.67
C VAL A 100 8.61 -5.76 2.10
N ASN A 101 9.25 -4.63 2.35
CA ASN A 101 8.73 -3.29 2.01
C ASN A 101 9.16 -2.85 0.62
N ALA A 102 10.44 -3.02 0.31
CA ALA A 102 11.08 -2.63 -0.94
C ALA A 102 12.29 -3.57 -1.19
N PRO A 103 12.95 -3.52 -2.36
CA PRO A 103 14.11 -4.36 -2.64
C PRO A 103 15.23 -4.26 -1.59
N ASP A 104 15.39 -3.07 -0.98
CA ASP A 104 16.42 -2.73 0.00
C ASP A 104 15.86 -2.44 1.40
N GLU A 105 14.59 -2.79 1.67
CA GLU A 105 13.91 -2.47 2.92
C GLU A 105 12.99 -3.62 3.36
N CYS A 106 13.12 -4.04 4.61
CA CYS A 106 12.19 -4.98 5.24
C CYS A 106 11.92 -4.62 6.70
N VAL A 107 10.85 -5.19 7.24
CA VAL A 107 10.42 -5.00 8.62
C VAL A 107 10.67 -6.28 9.40
N ILE A 108 11.40 -6.19 10.51
CA ILE A 108 11.58 -7.28 11.46
C ILE A 108 10.92 -6.92 12.79
N GLY A 109 10.44 -7.92 13.50
CA GLY A 109 9.87 -7.75 14.83
C GLY A 109 10.10 -8.94 15.72
N GLY A 110 10.14 -8.70 17.02
CA GLY A 110 10.55 -9.72 17.98
C GLY A 110 10.77 -9.17 19.37
N GLN A 111 11.43 -9.96 20.21
CA GLN A 111 11.91 -9.49 21.51
C GLN A 111 13.00 -8.43 21.28
N ARG A 112 12.90 -7.26 21.94
CA ARG A 112 13.79 -6.10 21.76
C ARG A 112 15.28 -6.43 21.72
N SER A 113 15.75 -7.22 22.68
CA SER A 113 17.16 -7.61 22.76
C SER A 113 17.59 -8.52 21.60
N ALA A 114 16.68 -9.36 21.10
CA ALA A 114 16.93 -10.24 19.97
C ALA A 114 16.92 -9.47 18.65
N VAL A 115 15.98 -8.54 18.47
CA VAL A 115 15.95 -7.60 17.34
C VAL A 115 17.25 -6.78 17.30
N GLN A 116 17.75 -6.32 18.45
CA GLN A 116 19.02 -5.58 18.50
C GLN A 116 20.21 -6.43 18.01
N ARG A 117 20.29 -7.72 18.39
CA ARG A 117 21.34 -8.61 17.88
C ARG A 117 21.30 -8.77 16.36
N VAL A 118 20.10 -8.82 15.77
CA VAL A 118 19.96 -8.88 14.30
C VAL A 118 20.46 -7.60 13.64
N ILE A 119 20.10 -6.43 14.18
CA ILE A 119 20.58 -5.13 13.69
C ILE A 119 22.12 -5.05 13.76
N ASP A 120 22.70 -5.45 14.89
CA ASP A 120 24.15 -5.40 15.10
C ASP A 120 24.88 -6.36 14.14
N ALA A 121 24.34 -7.56 13.92
CA ALA A 121 24.89 -8.54 12.98
C ALA A 121 24.82 -8.07 11.52
N LEU A 122 23.71 -7.43 11.13
CA LEU A 122 23.52 -6.85 9.79
C LEU A 122 24.27 -5.53 9.57
N ARG A 123 24.71 -4.89 10.67
CA ARG A 123 25.32 -3.55 10.69
C ARG A 123 24.50 -2.55 9.89
N CYS A 124 23.18 -2.57 10.10
CA CYS A 124 22.20 -1.81 9.33
C CYS A 124 21.59 -0.67 10.13
N ASP A 125 21.01 0.29 9.43
CA ASP A 125 20.17 1.32 10.04
C ASP A 125 18.78 0.72 10.32
N ALA A 126 18.19 1.13 11.44
CA ALA A 126 16.90 0.65 11.88
C ALA A 126 16.04 1.81 12.39
N VAL A 127 14.79 1.88 11.91
CA VAL A 127 13.79 2.84 12.37
C VAL A 127 12.71 2.11 13.14
N GLU A 128 12.50 2.49 14.41
CA GLU A 128 11.50 1.85 15.27
C GLU A 128 10.07 2.22 14.84
N LEU A 129 9.22 1.19 14.71
CA LEU A 129 7.81 1.32 14.39
C LEU A 129 6.99 1.16 15.67
N HIS A 130 6.70 2.28 16.33
CA HIS A 130 5.97 2.28 17.61
C HIS A 130 4.51 1.83 17.45
N GLY A 131 4.02 1.07 18.43
CA GLY A 131 2.62 0.64 18.51
C GLY A 131 2.25 -0.53 17.57
N ALA A 132 3.21 -1.15 16.90
CA ALA A 132 2.96 -2.31 16.06
C ALA A 132 2.57 -3.54 16.91
N ALA A 133 1.45 -4.18 16.55
CA ALA A 133 0.99 -5.42 17.16
C ALA A 133 1.90 -6.61 16.77
N THR A 134 1.78 -7.72 17.50
CA THR A 134 2.48 -9.01 17.26
C THR A 134 1.82 -9.78 16.12
N VAL A 135 1.68 -9.13 14.97
CA VAL A 135 1.14 -9.68 13.72
C VAL A 135 2.25 -9.79 12.68
N HIS A 136 1.89 -10.31 11.51
CA HIS A 136 2.78 -10.59 10.38
C HIS A 136 3.80 -11.70 10.65
N CYS A 137 3.50 -12.60 11.59
CA CYS A 137 4.32 -13.76 11.93
C CYS A 137 3.49 -14.83 12.66
N GLU A 138 4.08 -16.00 12.90
CA GLU A 138 3.38 -17.16 13.48
C GLU A 138 2.77 -16.92 14.87
N ILE A 139 3.17 -15.87 15.58
CA ILE A 139 2.62 -15.51 16.89
C ILE A 139 1.09 -15.34 16.84
N ALA A 140 0.58 -14.79 15.74
CA ALA A 140 -0.86 -14.58 15.56
C ALA A 140 -1.65 -15.89 15.38
N ALA A 141 -0.99 -17.04 15.19
CA ALA A 141 -1.64 -18.34 14.98
C ALA A 141 -2.53 -18.75 16.16
N GLY A 142 -2.14 -18.43 17.40
CA GLY A 142 -2.92 -18.74 18.59
C GLY A 142 -4.27 -18.01 18.67
N VAL A 143 -4.46 -16.97 17.86
CA VAL A 143 -5.69 -16.16 17.80
C VAL A 143 -6.22 -16.03 16.37
N ALA A 144 -5.80 -16.92 15.46
CA ALA A 144 -6.14 -16.86 14.04
C ALA A 144 -7.65 -16.81 13.79
N ASP A 145 -8.41 -17.70 14.45
CA ASP A 145 -9.87 -17.77 14.28
C ASP A 145 -10.56 -16.49 14.76
N ALA A 146 -10.18 -15.99 15.95
CA ALA A 146 -10.72 -14.73 16.46
C ALA A 146 -10.37 -13.55 15.54
N TYR A 147 -9.15 -13.52 15.00
CA TYR A 147 -8.72 -12.50 14.05
C TYR A 147 -9.51 -12.57 12.74
N ARG A 148 -9.77 -13.79 12.24
CA ARG A 148 -10.58 -14.04 11.06
C ARG A 148 -12.02 -13.61 11.26
N ASP A 149 -12.63 -14.02 12.37
CA ASP A 149 -14.03 -13.70 12.69
C ASP A 149 -14.23 -12.19 12.89
N LEU A 150 -13.25 -11.49 13.47
CA LEU A 150 -13.25 -10.03 13.53
C LEU A 150 -13.40 -9.40 12.14
N HIS A 151 -12.70 -9.93 11.14
CA HIS A 151 -12.67 -9.41 9.77
C HIS A 151 -13.71 -10.05 8.84
N ARG A 152 -14.53 -10.97 9.33
CA ARG A 152 -15.60 -11.63 8.56
C ARG A 152 -16.86 -10.78 8.60
N LEU A 153 -16.91 -9.77 7.72
CA LEU A 153 -18.03 -8.83 7.58
C LEU A 153 -18.84 -9.13 6.32
N THR A 154 -20.11 -8.71 6.32
CA THR A 154 -20.93 -8.69 5.10
C THR A 154 -20.22 -7.87 4.03
N THR A 155 -20.03 -8.47 2.86
CA THR A 155 -19.19 -7.91 1.80
C THR A 155 -19.99 -7.72 0.52
N THR A 156 -19.92 -6.53 -0.05
CA THR A 156 -20.56 -6.16 -1.32
C THR A 156 -19.58 -5.33 -2.14
N PRO A 157 -18.61 -5.96 -2.81
CA PRO A 157 -17.57 -5.24 -3.53
C PRO A 157 -18.17 -4.44 -4.71
N PRO A 158 -17.57 -3.31 -5.09
CA PRO A 158 -17.89 -2.65 -6.35
C PRO A 158 -17.48 -3.52 -7.56
N ASP A 159 -18.27 -3.48 -8.63
CA ASP A 159 -18.08 -4.36 -9.80
C ASP A 159 -16.77 -4.08 -10.57
N ASP A 160 -16.36 -2.81 -10.62
CA ASP A 160 -15.26 -2.34 -11.48
C ASP A 160 -13.94 -2.09 -10.72
N VAL A 161 -13.74 -2.70 -9.55
CA VAL A 161 -12.50 -2.56 -8.78
C VAL A 161 -11.83 -3.90 -8.53
N THR A 162 -10.58 -4.01 -8.96
CA THR A 162 -9.72 -5.17 -8.66
C THR A 162 -9.06 -5.02 -7.30
N PHE A 163 -9.30 -5.93 -6.36
CA PHE A 163 -8.63 -5.94 -5.06
C PHE A 163 -7.47 -6.93 -5.02
N TYR A 164 -6.31 -6.48 -4.53
CA TYR A 164 -5.12 -7.31 -4.36
C TYR A 164 -4.99 -7.79 -2.91
N SER A 165 -4.68 -9.06 -2.76
CA SER A 165 -4.28 -9.64 -1.48
C SER A 165 -2.77 -9.48 -1.31
N ALA A 166 -2.36 -8.75 -0.28
CA ALA A 166 -0.97 -8.56 0.12
C ALA A 166 -0.30 -9.92 0.39
N ALA A 167 -0.96 -10.79 1.16
CA ALA A 167 -0.42 -12.10 1.53
C ALA A 167 -0.28 -13.09 0.36
N ARG A 168 -1.00 -12.87 -0.74
CA ARG A 168 -1.01 -13.76 -1.91
C ARG A 168 -0.33 -13.16 -3.14
N ALA A 169 0.02 -11.87 -3.10
CA ALA A 169 0.57 -11.10 -4.21
C ALA A 169 -0.22 -11.27 -5.51
N ARG A 170 -1.57 -11.24 -5.41
CA ARG A 170 -2.48 -11.34 -6.56
C ARG A 170 -3.85 -10.78 -6.27
N ALA A 171 -4.55 -10.43 -7.34
CA ALA A 171 -5.97 -10.14 -7.31
C ALA A 171 -6.78 -11.33 -6.79
N TYR A 172 -7.93 -11.06 -6.18
CA TYR A 172 -8.86 -12.08 -5.72
C TYR A 172 -10.31 -11.61 -5.84
N GLU A 173 -11.22 -12.56 -5.99
CA GLU A 173 -12.65 -12.30 -5.90
C GLU A 173 -13.02 -11.97 -4.44
N VAL A 174 -13.61 -10.80 -4.22
CA VAL A 174 -13.87 -10.27 -2.88
C VAL A 174 -15.22 -10.77 -2.38
N THR A 175 -15.17 -11.68 -1.40
CA THR A 175 -16.32 -12.19 -0.64
C THR A 175 -16.04 -12.00 0.85
N SER A 176 -17.06 -12.19 1.69
CA SER A 176 -16.89 -12.18 3.15
C SER A 176 -15.80 -13.13 3.62
N GLU A 177 -15.71 -14.33 3.03
CA GLU A 177 -14.68 -15.30 3.39
C GLU A 177 -13.32 -14.91 2.84
N SER A 178 -13.22 -14.58 1.55
CA SER A 178 -11.92 -14.33 0.93
C SER A 178 -11.25 -13.04 1.44
N ALA A 179 -12.04 -12.02 1.80
CA ALA A 179 -11.53 -10.81 2.44
C ALA A 179 -10.97 -11.11 3.84
N ALA A 180 -11.73 -11.82 4.67
CA ALA A 180 -11.28 -12.25 5.99
C ALA A 180 -10.04 -13.16 5.91
N ASP A 181 -10.00 -14.08 4.93
CA ASP A 181 -8.86 -14.97 4.69
C ASP A 181 -7.62 -14.20 4.23
N SER A 182 -7.77 -13.20 3.36
CA SER A 182 -6.65 -12.36 2.92
C SER A 182 -6.00 -11.65 4.11
N ILE A 183 -6.83 -10.94 4.89
CA ILE A 183 -6.40 -10.16 6.05
C ILE A 183 -5.81 -11.06 7.14
N THR A 184 -6.39 -12.23 7.37
CA THR A 184 -5.85 -13.20 8.34
C THR A 184 -4.51 -13.75 7.86
N ARG A 185 -4.39 -14.10 6.58
CA ARG A 185 -3.15 -14.66 6.03
C ARG A 185 -1.97 -13.69 6.15
N GLN A 186 -2.16 -12.40 5.85
CA GLN A 186 -1.08 -11.42 6.05
C GLN A 186 -0.75 -11.22 7.52
N ALA A 187 -1.72 -11.34 8.43
CA ALA A 187 -1.47 -11.24 9.87
C ALA A 187 -0.70 -12.44 10.42
N LEU A 188 -0.84 -13.62 9.81
CA LEU A 188 -0.13 -14.85 10.21
C LEU A 188 1.25 -15.01 9.60
N HIS A 189 1.47 -14.47 8.40
CA HIS A 189 2.66 -14.80 7.61
C HIS A 189 3.44 -13.60 7.08
N GLY A 190 2.93 -12.38 7.33
CA GLY A 190 3.48 -11.21 6.67
C GLY A 190 3.16 -11.20 5.19
N PHE A 191 3.88 -10.36 4.45
CA PHE A 191 3.71 -10.26 3.01
C PHE A 191 4.93 -9.63 2.32
N ASP A 192 4.98 -9.80 1.00
CA ASP A 192 5.98 -9.22 0.11
C ASP A 192 5.32 -8.11 -0.70
N PHE A 193 5.51 -6.85 -0.29
CA PHE A 193 4.93 -5.69 -0.96
C PHE A 193 5.47 -5.50 -2.39
N PRO A 194 6.79 -5.66 -2.65
CA PRO A 194 7.30 -5.74 -4.02
C PRO A 194 6.52 -6.71 -4.90
N ALA A 195 6.29 -7.95 -4.46
CA ALA A 195 5.56 -8.93 -5.26
C ALA A 195 4.12 -8.49 -5.61
N VAL A 196 3.43 -7.79 -4.69
CA VAL A 196 2.09 -7.25 -4.92
C VAL A 196 2.11 -6.14 -5.96
N ILE A 197 3.06 -5.22 -5.85
CA ILE A 197 3.22 -4.08 -6.78
C ILE A 197 3.66 -4.55 -8.15
N GLU A 198 4.57 -5.52 -8.23
CA GLU A 198 4.98 -6.14 -9.48
C GLU A 198 3.82 -6.82 -10.18
N ARG A 199 2.98 -7.54 -9.42
CA ARG A 199 1.76 -8.15 -9.97
C ARG A 199 0.80 -7.07 -10.49
N ALA A 200 0.49 -6.06 -9.69
CA ALA A 200 -0.40 -4.98 -10.12
C ALA A 200 0.12 -4.25 -11.37
N TYR A 201 1.44 -4.04 -11.45
CA TYR A 201 2.08 -3.48 -12.63
C TYR A 201 1.96 -4.40 -13.86
N ALA A 202 2.17 -5.71 -13.68
CA ALA A 202 1.96 -6.70 -14.74
C ALA A 202 0.51 -6.72 -15.23
N ASP A 203 -0.44 -6.51 -14.33
CA ASP A 203 -1.88 -6.45 -14.62
C ASP A 203 -2.31 -5.09 -15.24
N GLY A 204 -1.37 -4.16 -15.42
CA GLY A 204 -1.58 -2.91 -16.16
C GLY A 204 -1.69 -1.64 -15.30
N VAL A 205 -1.59 -1.74 -13.97
CA VAL A 205 -1.63 -0.56 -13.09
C VAL A 205 -0.39 0.31 -13.29
N ARG A 206 -0.58 1.60 -13.49
CA ARG A 206 0.51 2.59 -13.70
C ARG A 206 0.44 3.80 -12.78
N LEU A 207 -0.76 4.12 -12.29
CA LEU A 207 -1.00 5.26 -11.41
C LEU A 207 -1.32 4.76 -10.01
N PHE A 208 -0.42 5.01 -9.07
CA PHE A 208 -0.55 4.62 -7.67
C PHE A 208 -0.78 5.86 -6.81
N VAL A 209 -1.99 6.01 -6.30
CA VAL A 209 -2.36 7.11 -5.39
C VAL A 209 -2.52 6.56 -3.98
N GLU A 210 -1.64 6.97 -3.08
CA GLU A 210 -1.66 6.54 -1.68
C GLU A 210 -2.67 7.38 -0.88
N ILE A 211 -3.63 6.66 -0.29
CA ILE A 211 -4.69 7.20 0.58
C ILE A 211 -4.31 6.95 2.04
N GLY A 212 -3.14 7.46 2.43
CA GLY A 212 -2.58 7.27 3.77
C GLY A 212 -1.58 8.37 4.10
N PRO A 213 -1.33 8.63 5.38
CA PRO A 213 -0.41 9.69 5.78
C PRO A 213 1.04 9.30 5.48
N ARG A 214 1.91 10.32 5.33
CA ARG A 214 3.39 10.20 5.29
C ARG A 214 4.01 9.59 4.04
N GLY A 215 3.24 9.20 3.01
CA GLY A 215 3.78 8.85 1.70
C GLY A 215 4.71 7.64 1.65
N SER A 216 4.55 6.69 2.60
CA SER A 216 5.45 5.54 2.72
C SER A 216 5.25 4.57 1.58
N CYS A 217 4.01 4.27 1.21
CA CYS A 217 3.73 3.33 0.11
C CYS A 217 4.20 3.90 -1.23
N SER A 218 3.97 5.18 -1.47
CA SER A 218 4.40 5.86 -2.71
C SER A 218 5.91 5.80 -2.86
N ARG A 219 6.67 6.08 -1.79
CA ARG A 219 8.13 5.94 -1.76
C ARG A 219 8.57 4.50 -2.06
N MET A 220 7.95 3.52 -1.42
CA MET A 220 8.28 2.10 -1.64
C MET A 220 7.97 1.67 -3.08
N ILE A 221 6.81 2.05 -3.62
CA ILE A 221 6.40 1.76 -5.00
C ILE A 221 7.41 2.37 -5.98
N SER A 222 7.84 3.62 -5.79
CA SER A 222 8.88 4.22 -6.64
C SER A 222 10.19 3.45 -6.60
N ARG A 223 10.59 2.93 -5.44
CA ARG A 223 11.79 2.08 -5.33
C ARG A 223 11.62 0.72 -6.00
N ILE A 224 10.44 0.10 -5.87
CA ILE A 224 10.12 -1.19 -6.49
C ILE A 224 10.12 -1.05 -8.02
N LEU A 225 9.46 -0.03 -8.54
CA LEU A 225 9.28 0.14 -9.99
C LEU A 225 10.49 0.76 -10.68
N GLY A 226 11.32 1.54 -9.96
CA GLY A 226 12.53 2.16 -10.48
C GLY A 226 12.22 3.06 -11.68
N ASP A 227 12.99 2.91 -12.76
CA ASP A 227 12.84 3.73 -13.97
C ASP A 227 11.65 3.32 -14.86
N ARG A 228 10.90 2.27 -14.50
CA ARG A 228 9.73 1.85 -15.29
C ARG A 228 8.67 2.96 -15.27
N PRO A 229 7.96 3.23 -16.38
CA PRO A 229 6.93 4.27 -16.41
C PRO A 229 5.83 3.99 -15.38
N HIS A 230 5.69 4.89 -14.40
CA HIS A 230 4.64 4.87 -13.37
C HIS A 230 4.53 6.24 -12.69
N LEU A 231 3.40 6.51 -12.05
CA LEU A 231 3.22 7.58 -11.07
C LEU A 231 2.97 6.94 -9.71
N ALA A 232 3.71 7.33 -8.67
CA ALA A 232 3.39 6.97 -7.29
C ALA A 232 3.34 8.25 -6.44
N ARG A 233 2.19 8.53 -5.82
CA ARG A 233 1.99 9.80 -5.10
C ARG A 233 1.08 9.66 -3.88
N SER A 234 1.49 10.28 -2.78
CA SER A 234 0.63 10.47 -1.62
C SER A 234 -0.36 11.61 -1.84
N ALA A 235 -1.64 11.33 -1.61
CA ALA A 235 -2.67 12.35 -1.56
C ALA A 235 -2.75 13.08 -0.20
N SER A 236 -1.92 12.68 0.77
CA SER A 236 -1.90 13.24 2.13
C SER A 236 -0.47 13.61 2.56
N SER A 237 -0.32 14.83 3.05
CA SER A 237 0.88 15.33 3.74
C SER A 237 0.48 16.39 4.77
N GLU A 238 1.45 17.09 5.36
CA GLU A 238 1.20 18.20 6.31
C GLU A 238 0.38 19.33 5.69
N ASP A 239 0.57 19.62 4.40
CA ASP A 239 -0.32 20.49 3.62
C ASP A 239 -1.39 19.63 2.92
N GLU A 240 -2.49 19.38 3.62
CA GLU A 240 -3.56 18.50 3.13
C GLU A 240 -4.18 19.01 1.82
N VAL A 241 -4.47 20.31 1.73
CA VAL A 241 -5.08 20.92 0.54
C VAL A 241 -4.11 20.89 -0.64
N GLY A 242 -2.86 21.34 -0.42
CA GLY A 242 -1.83 21.30 -1.46
C GLY A 242 -1.54 19.89 -1.93
N SER A 243 -1.58 18.88 -1.06
CA SER A 243 -1.39 17.47 -1.43
C SER A 243 -2.47 16.96 -2.37
N VAL A 244 -3.74 17.30 -2.08
CA VAL A 244 -4.87 16.95 -2.94
C VAL A 244 -4.74 17.66 -4.29
N LEU A 245 -4.49 18.97 -4.30
CA LEU A 245 -4.35 19.74 -5.54
C LEU A 245 -3.17 19.26 -6.39
N HIS A 246 -2.02 18.96 -5.78
CA HIS A 246 -0.87 18.38 -6.50
C HIS A 246 -1.16 16.98 -7.03
N THR A 247 -1.96 16.18 -6.32
CA THR A 247 -2.39 14.86 -6.79
C THR A 247 -3.31 14.99 -7.99
N ILE A 248 -4.30 15.87 -7.93
CA ILE A 248 -5.18 16.17 -9.06
C ILE A 248 -4.36 16.67 -10.27
N ALA A 249 -3.43 17.60 -10.05
CA ALA A 249 -2.57 18.11 -11.12
C ALA A 249 -1.70 17.00 -11.76
N ALA A 250 -1.13 16.10 -10.94
CA ALA A 250 -0.38 14.96 -11.44
C ALA A 250 -1.25 14.01 -12.27
N LEU A 251 -2.47 13.73 -11.80
CA LEU A 251 -3.43 12.89 -12.53
C LEU A 251 -3.86 13.52 -13.86
N ILE A 252 -3.99 14.85 -13.93
CA ILE A 252 -4.23 15.57 -15.21
C ILE A 252 -3.05 15.39 -16.16
N ALA A 253 -1.81 15.50 -15.67
CA ALA A 253 -0.62 15.29 -16.48
C ALA A 253 -0.55 13.86 -17.06
N GLU A 254 -1.02 12.87 -16.28
CA GLU A 254 -1.15 11.47 -16.69
C GLU A 254 -2.47 11.17 -17.45
N ARG A 255 -3.26 12.20 -17.78
CA ARG A 255 -4.52 12.12 -18.55
C ARG A 255 -5.63 11.29 -17.90
N ALA A 256 -5.65 11.21 -16.58
CA ALA A 256 -6.77 10.61 -15.82
C ALA A 256 -7.96 11.57 -15.60
N LEU A 257 -7.86 12.81 -16.11
CA LEU A 257 -8.91 13.83 -16.20
C LEU A 257 -9.93 13.89 -15.02
N PRO A 258 -9.49 14.26 -13.80
CA PRO A 258 -10.39 14.52 -12.68
C PRO A 258 -11.43 15.62 -12.99
N ASP A 259 -12.62 15.51 -12.41
CA ASP A 259 -13.67 16.53 -12.47
C ASP A 259 -13.34 17.69 -11.53
N LEU A 260 -13.05 18.87 -12.10
CA LEU A 260 -12.69 20.08 -11.35
C LEU A 260 -13.90 20.97 -11.02
N SER A 261 -15.13 20.55 -11.32
CA SER A 261 -16.35 21.36 -11.09
C SER A 261 -16.49 21.83 -9.64
N ALA A 262 -16.04 21.03 -8.68
CA ALA A 262 -16.04 21.38 -7.26
C ALA A 262 -15.03 22.48 -6.90
N LEU A 263 -13.92 22.62 -7.64
CA LEU A 263 -12.92 23.70 -7.45
C LEU A 263 -13.28 24.95 -8.26
N TYR A 264 -13.85 24.76 -9.45
CA TYR A 264 -14.23 25.83 -10.37
C TYR A 264 -15.70 25.66 -10.78
N PRO A 265 -16.67 26.00 -9.90
CA PRO A 265 -18.08 25.96 -10.24
C PRO A 265 -18.36 26.84 -11.45
N ALA A 266 -19.21 26.38 -12.38
CA ALA A 266 -19.50 27.08 -13.63
C ALA A 266 -20.17 28.46 -13.45
N ASP A 267 -20.51 28.88 -12.22
CA ASP A 267 -21.12 30.18 -11.93
C ASP A 267 -20.47 30.89 -10.72
N ARG A 268 -19.55 31.79 -11.03
CA ARG A 268 -19.74 33.19 -10.62
C ARG A 268 -19.67 34.00 -11.90
N GLY A 269 -20.72 34.78 -12.19
CA GLY A 269 -20.78 35.75 -13.28
C GLY A 269 -19.77 36.90 -13.19
N SER A 270 -18.51 36.60 -12.86
CA SER A 270 -17.39 37.47 -13.18
C SER A 270 -17.17 37.35 -14.68
N GLN A 271 -17.81 38.25 -15.42
CA GLN A 271 -17.17 38.81 -16.59
C GLN A 271 -15.75 39.17 -16.16
N CYS A 272 -14.77 38.34 -16.53
CA CYS A 272 -13.40 38.81 -16.52
C CYS A 272 -13.43 39.94 -17.57
N PRO A 273 -13.21 41.22 -17.19
CA PRO A 273 -12.90 42.21 -18.21
C PRO A 273 -11.72 41.62 -18.99
N PRO A 274 -11.70 41.68 -20.33
CA PRO A 274 -10.60 41.14 -21.09
C PRO A 274 -9.31 41.80 -20.60
N SER A 275 -8.56 41.11 -19.74
CA SER A 275 -7.30 41.63 -19.26
C SER A 275 -6.30 41.41 -20.37
N THR A 276 -5.98 42.48 -21.07
CA THR A 276 -4.88 42.58 -22.05
C THR A 276 -3.49 42.53 -21.38
N THR A 277 -3.37 41.91 -20.21
CA THR A 277 -2.06 41.62 -19.62
C THR A 277 -1.62 40.23 -20.06
N ALA A 278 -0.95 40.18 -21.20
CA ALA A 278 -0.07 39.08 -21.54
C ALA A 278 0.96 38.92 -20.41
N HIS A 279 0.85 37.86 -19.61
CA HIS A 279 1.93 37.47 -18.71
C HIS A 279 3.02 36.83 -19.55
N THR A 280 3.95 37.67 -20.01
CA THR A 280 5.21 37.19 -20.58
C THR A 280 5.99 36.50 -19.47
N VAL A 281 6.03 35.18 -19.46
CA VAL A 281 6.99 34.43 -18.65
C VAL A 281 8.37 34.78 -19.23
N ALA A 282 9.09 35.66 -18.55
CA ALA A 282 10.46 35.98 -18.92
C ALA A 282 11.33 34.76 -18.59
N SER A 283 11.66 33.94 -19.59
CA SER A 283 12.75 33.00 -19.46
C SER A 283 14.03 33.79 -19.23
N SER A 284 14.76 33.49 -18.16
CA SER A 284 16.10 34.00 -17.89
C SER A 284 17.10 33.41 -18.91
N GLY A 285 17.08 33.97 -20.11
CA GLY A 285 18.02 33.70 -21.20
C GLY A 285 18.18 34.95 -22.08
N PRO A 286 19.25 35.05 -22.89
CA PRO A 286 19.53 36.24 -23.69
C PRO A 286 18.36 36.53 -24.64
N ARG A 287 17.77 37.73 -24.56
CA ARG A 287 16.63 38.14 -25.41
C ARG A 287 17.02 38.08 -26.90
N PRO A 288 16.27 37.37 -27.77
CA PRO A 288 16.39 37.55 -29.20
C PRO A 288 15.95 38.97 -29.61
N ARG A 289 16.56 39.51 -30.67
CA ARG A 289 16.16 40.80 -31.26
C ARG A 289 14.68 40.77 -31.68
N ALA A 290 14.02 41.91 -31.52
CA ALA A 290 12.58 42.14 -31.60
C ALA A 290 11.96 42.02 -33.02
N ALA A 291 12.19 40.92 -33.74
CA ALA A 291 11.61 40.70 -35.07
C ALA A 291 10.68 39.48 -35.20
N ASP A 292 10.70 38.52 -34.26
CA ASP A 292 9.79 37.37 -34.30
C ASP A 292 8.86 37.39 -33.09
N ALA A 293 7.77 38.17 -33.20
CA ALA A 293 6.63 38.00 -32.32
C ALA A 293 6.02 36.62 -32.59
N ALA A 294 6.43 35.62 -31.81
CA ALA A 294 5.85 34.28 -31.87
C ALA A 294 4.33 34.41 -31.76
N SER A 295 3.63 33.93 -32.79
CA SER A 295 2.17 33.92 -32.81
C SER A 295 1.67 33.27 -31.52
N PRO A 296 0.63 33.83 -30.88
CA PRO A 296 0.10 33.25 -29.66
C PRO A 296 -0.24 31.78 -29.92
N ILE A 297 0.29 30.89 -29.09
CA ILE A 297 -0.10 29.48 -29.12
C ILE A 297 -1.55 29.44 -28.68
N VAL A 298 -2.45 29.32 -29.65
CA VAL A 298 -3.87 29.09 -29.40
C VAL A 298 -4.02 27.62 -29.03
N ILE A 299 -4.26 27.33 -27.76
CA ILE A 299 -4.66 25.99 -27.32
C ILE A 299 -6.18 25.93 -27.47
N PRO A 300 -6.73 25.20 -28.45
CA PRO A 300 -8.17 25.00 -28.53
C PRO A 300 -8.63 24.22 -27.29
N LEU A 301 -9.46 24.87 -26.47
CA LEU A 301 -10.21 24.20 -25.41
C LEU A 301 -11.44 23.54 -26.06
N GLY A 302 -11.71 22.27 -25.74
CA GLY A 302 -12.88 21.54 -26.26
C GLY A 302 -12.61 20.46 -27.32
N GLY A 303 -11.39 19.94 -27.43
CA GLY A 303 -11.12 18.72 -28.21
C GLY A 303 -11.70 17.46 -27.55
N PRO A 304 -11.87 16.34 -28.30
CA PRO A 304 -12.23 15.06 -27.71
C PRO A 304 -11.25 14.70 -26.59
N ALA A 305 -11.76 14.14 -25.49
CA ALA A 305 -10.94 13.73 -24.35
C ALA A 305 -9.76 12.89 -24.88
N PRO A 306 -8.51 13.35 -24.70
CA PRO A 306 -7.36 12.63 -25.22
C PRO A 306 -7.31 11.27 -24.56
N GLN A 307 -7.43 10.19 -25.35
CA GLN A 307 -7.31 8.86 -24.79
C GLN A 307 -5.85 8.62 -24.33
N PRO A 308 -5.65 8.05 -23.13
CA PRO A 308 -4.32 7.73 -22.68
C PRO A 308 -3.68 6.72 -23.63
N ARG A 309 -2.50 7.05 -24.15
CA ARG A 309 -1.67 6.10 -24.89
C ARG A 309 -0.72 5.45 -23.90
N TRP A 310 -1.18 4.37 -23.29
CA TRP A 310 -0.32 3.54 -22.46
C TRP A 310 0.71 2.82 -23.34
N PRO A 311 1.96 2.64 -22.89
CA PRO A 311 2.90 1.73 -23.54
C PRO A 311 2.25 0.36 -23.69
N ALA A 312 2.42 -0.28 -24.84
CA ALA A 312 1.85 -1.60 -25.09
C ALA A 312 2.31 -2.59 -23.99
N VAL A 313 1.37 -3.26 -23.35
CA VAL A 313 1.65 -4.37 -22.45
C VAL A 313 2.17 -5.53 -23.30
N THR A 314 3.47 -5.77 -23.30
CA THR A 314 3.99 -7.09 -23.66
C THR A 314 3.63 -8.03 -22.52
N ALA A 315 2.58 -8.83 -22.68
CA ALA A 315 2.28 -9.92 -21.77
C ALA A 315 3.55 -10.78 -21.60
N ALA A 316 4.00 -10.98 -20.37
CA ALA A 316 5.00 -12.00 -20.11
C ALA A 316 4.42 -13.36 -20.55
N PRO A 317 5.21 -14.23 -21.21
CA PRO A 317 4.74 -15.56 -21.57
C PRO A 317 4.28 -16.29 -20.30
N PRO A 318 3.24 -17.14 -20.39
CA PRO A 318 2.82 -17.95 -19.26
C PRO A 318 4.03 -18.74 -18.76
N VAL A 319 4.28 -18.68 -17.46
CA VAL A 319 5.23 -19.57 -16.81
C VAL A 319 4.61 -20.95 -16.93
N ASP A 320 5.15 -21.77 -17.83
CA ASP A 320 4.76 -23.17 -17.97
C ASP A 320 4.80 -23.81 -16.58
N GLY A 321 3.65 -24.34 -16.18
CA GLY A 321 3.55 -25.16 -14.99
C GLY A 321 4.41 -26.40 -15.19
N ASP A 322 5.37 -26.61 -14.30
CA ASP A 322 6.06 -27.89 -14.24
C ASP A 322 5.98 -28.52 -12.84
N ALA A 323 5.41 -29.72 -12.89
CA ALA A 323 5.56 -30.87 -12.03
C ALA A 323 5.49 -30.68 -10.52
N SER A 324 4.33 -31.06 -10.00
CA SER A 324 4.21 -32.09 -8.96
C SER A 324 5.50 -32.91 -8.76
N ARG A 325 6.29 -32.54 -7.75
CA ARG A 325 7.22 -33.47 -7.10
C ARG A 325 6.42 -34.28 -6.09
N GLU A 326 5.85 -35.37 -6.57
CA GLU A 326 5.49 -36.49 -5.72
C GLU A 326 6.76 -36.97 -5.01
N ASN A 327 6.65 -37.12 -3.69
CA ASN A 327 7.69 -37.59 -2.80
C ASN A 327 7.60 -39.12 -2.75
N PRO A 328 8.55 -39.93 -3.25
CA PRO A 328 8.54 -41.36 -3.02
C PRO A 328 9.34 -41.63 -1.75
N SER A 329 8.66 -41.71 -0.60
CA SER A 329 9.23 -42.34 0.59
C SER A 329 8.58 -43.70 0.80
N ALA A 330 9.12 -44.71 0.12
CA ALA A 330 8.92 -46.11 0.46
C ALA A 330 10.28 -46.70 0.86
N THR A 331 10.51 -46.83 2.16
CA THR A 331 11.51 -47.73 2.75
C THR A 331 11.05 -48.15 4.15
N ALA A 332 10.39 -49.30 4.24
CA ALA A 332 10.65 -50.27 5.31
C ALA A 332 11.88 -51.09 4.87
N PRO A 333 12.76 -51.62 5.75
CA PRO A 333 12.44 -52.73 6.67
C PRO A 333 13.38 -52.72 7.93
N PRO A 334 13.64 -53.79 8.72
CA PRO A 334 13.15 -55.19 8.75
C PRO A 334 11.92 -55.46 9.62
#